data_AF-A0A8H4ULV0-F1
#
_entry.id   AF-A0A8H4ULV0-F1
#
_cell.length_a   1.000
_cell.length_b   1.000
_cell.length_c   1.000
_cell.angle_alpha   90.00
_cell.angle_beta   90.00
_cell.angle_gamma   90.00
#
_symmetry.space_group_name_H-M   'P 1'
#
loop_
_entity.id
_entity.type
_entity.pdbx_description
1 polymer ?
#
loop_
_entity_poly.entity_id
_entity_poly.type
_entity_poly.pdbx_seq_one_letter_code
_entity_poly.pdbx_strand_id
1 'polypeptide(L)'
;MNPPQPPAFAAEFIVEDPGKPVPQRPIRRRGLETQRKWIKNWMKRLPQGDEDWDNNCPSTPDDIQRLRDRLTLSHIESRHEMDWTTLLDAYASSAKDFEGRELQLHSMVMVAACHVAYNHGLSRDEMLQAMAKCINGGSDTLRSKRFALPKCIQIGDELANVLGVRAYELPLRVCSNPAVNSYFTFGQHFTSECFALLREESAIAHRPSTPLPSEALRIPSLVFDLCNGKVSRKQVEKSLTTNTARTIAGGSGSGSAPDTSADHDMIFIMK
;
A
#
# COMPACT_ATOMS: atom_id res chain seq x y z
N MET A 1 15.01 34.18 -52.93
CA MET A 1 14.22 33.06 -52.35
C MET A 1 14.63 32.96 -50.89
N ASN A 2 13.76 33.36 -49.97
CA ASN A 2 14.01 33.25 -48.52
C ASN A 2 13.51 31.89 -48.02
N PRO A 3 14.25 31.20 -47.14
CA PRO A 3 13.76 29.97 -46.53
C PRO A 3 12.64 30.28 -45.53
N PRO A 4 11.64 29.39 -45.37
CA PRO A 4 10.57 29.58 -44.39
C PRO A 4 11.11 29.39 -42.96
N GLN A 5 10.79 30.34 -42.08
CA GLN A 5 11.02 30.24 -40.64
C GLN A 5 10.17 29.11 -40.02
N PRO A 6 10.69 28.34 -39.05
CA PRO A 6 9.89 27.39 -38.30
C PRO A 6 8.88 28.13 -37.39
N PRO A 7 7.69 27.55 -37.13
CA PRO A 7 6.69 28.18 -36.27
C PRO A 7 7.23 28.29 -34.85
N ALA A 8 7.21 29.52 -34.33
CA ALA A 8 7.50 29.81 -32.93
C ALA A 8 6.51 29.07 -32.03
N PHE A 9 7.01 28.12 -31.24
CA PHE A 9 6.25 27.51 -30.16
C PHE A 9 6.14 28.58 -29.05
N ALA A 10 5.09 29.39 -29.09
CA ALA A 10 4.72 30.24 -27.97
C ALA A 10 4.21 29.31 -26.87
N ALA A 11 5.08 28.97 -25.92
CA ALA A 11 4.66 28.40 -24.66
C ALA A 11 3.85 29.48 -23.93
N GLU A 12 2.51 29.40 -24.01
CA GLU A 12 1.65 30.13 -23.09
C GLU A 12 1.96 29.63 -21.68
N PHE A 13 2.78 30.39 -20.96
CA PHE A 13 2.92 30.26 -19.52
C PHE A 13 1.54 30.54 -18.92
N ILE A 14 0.84 29.49 -18.52
CA ILE A 14 -0.34 29.60 -17.68
C ILE A 14 0.15 30.14 -16.34
N VAL A 15 -0.04 31.44 -16.13
CA VAL A 15 0.09 32.06 -14.81
C VAL A 15 -1.07 31.54 -13.97
N GLU A 16 -0.80 30.58 -13.08
CA GLU A 16 -1.79 30.13 -12.10
C GLU A 16 -2.05 31.25 -11.09
N ASP A 17 -3.27 31.78 -11.14
CA ASP A 17 -3.83 32.76 -10.21
C ASP A 17 -4.00 32.13 -8.81
N PRO A 18 -3.32 32.62 -7.75
CA PRO A 18 -3.24 31.94 -6.44
C PRO A 18 -4.54 31.86 -5.63
N GLY A 19 -5.69 32.28 -6.18
CA GLY A 19 -6.94 32.45 -5.44
C GLY A 19 -8.05 31.43 -5.71
N LYS A 20 -7.91 30.53 -6.69
CA LYS A 20 -9.01 29.61 -7.05
C LYS A 20 -8.79 28.21 -6.48
N PRO A 21 -9.72 27.68 -5.67
CA PRO A 21 -9.64 26.28 -5.26
C PRO A 21 -9.70 25.41 -6.52
N VAL A 22 -8.65 24.59 -6.72
CA VAL A 22 -8.60 23.58 -7.77
C VAL A 22 -9.91 22.79 -7.70
N PRO A 23 -10.71 22.71 -8.78
CA PRO A 23 -11.93 21.93 -8.78
C PRO A 23 -11.58 20.50 -8.38
N GLN A 24 -12.01 20.09 -7.19
CA GLN A 24 -11.87 18.71 -6.78
C GLN A 24 -12.67 17.89 -7.79
N ARG A 25 -11.96 17.23 -8.71
CA ARG A 25 -12.59 16.27 -9.62
C ARG A 25 -13.33 15.28 -8.73
N PRO A 26 -14.66 15.11 -8.88
CA PRO A 26 -15.38 14.13 -8.09
C PRO A 26 -14.72 12.79 -8.32
N ILE A 27 -14.30 12.13 -7.24
CA ILE A 27 -13.85 10.74 -7.28
C ILE A 27 -15.05 9.96 -7.84
N ARG A 28 -15.02 9.61 -9.12
CA ARG A 28 -16.07 8.83 -9.77
C ARG A 28 -16.16 7.50 -9.04
N ARG A 29 -17.13 7.36 -8.14
CA ARG A 29 -17.53 6.06 -7.60
C ARG A 29 -17.95 5.23 -8.81
N ARG A 30 -17.19 4.18 -9.12
CA ARG A 30 -17.62 3.22 -10.15
C ARG A 30 -18.95 2.64 -9.66
N GLY A 31 -19.97 2.62 -10.52
CA GLY A 31 -21.21 1.95 -10.17
C GLY A 31 -20.95 0.47 -9.81
N LEU A 32 -21.78 -0.10 -8.94
CA LEU A 32 -21.64 -1.47 -8.42
C LEU A 32 -21.44 -2.50 -9.54
N GLU A 33 -22.14 -2.35 -10.67
CA GLU A 33 -22.00 -3.23 -11.85
C GLU A 33 -20.60 -3.15 -12.49
N THR A 34 -20.00 -1.96 -12.51
CA THR A 34 -18.63 -1.77 -13.00
C THR A 34 -17.62 -2.42 -12.05
N GLN A 35 -17.86 -2.32 -10.73
CA GLN A 35 -17.03 -3.01 -9.74
C GLN A 35 -17.15 -4.52 -9.86
N ARG A 36 -18.36 -5.06 -10.02
CA ARG A 36 -18.60 -6.50 -10.23
C ARG A 36 -17.87 -7.01 -11.47
N LYS A 37 -18.03 -6.36 -12.63
CA LYS A 37 -17.29 -6.72 -13.86
C LYS A 37 -15.78 -6.68 -13.66
N TRP A 38 -15.29 -5.67 -12.95
CA TRP A 38 -13.86 -5.52 -12.70
C TRP A 38 -13.30 -6.59 -11.76
N ILE A 39 -14.01 -6.94 -10.68
CA ILE A 39 -13.62 -8.04 -9.78
C ILE A 39 -13.65 -9.37 -10.52
N LYS A 40 -14.72 -9.67 -11.28
CA LYS A 40 -14.81 -10.86 -12.14
C LYS A 40 -13.61 -10.97 -13.08
N ASN A 41 -13.27 -9.88 -13.76
CA ASN A 41 -12.13 -9.85 -14.69
C ASN A 41 -10.78 -10.02 -13.98
N TRP A 42 -10.65 -9.55 -12.75
CA TRP A 42 -9.44 -9.77 -11.95
C TRP A 42 -9.36 -11.22 -11.45
N MET A 43 -10.47 -11.80 -10.97
CA MET A 43 -10.55 -13.19 -10.54
C MET A 43 -10.20 -14.18 -11.65
N LYS A 44 -10.59 -13.89 -12.90
CA LYS A 44 -10.20 -14.66 -14.09
C LYS A 44 -8.70 -14.64 -14.41
N ARG A 45 -7.94 -13.71 -13.82
CA ARG A 45 -6.46 -13.63 -13.97
C ARG A 45 -5.72 -14.38 -12.88
N LEU A 46 -6.42 -14.87 -11.86
CA LEU A 46 -5.82 -15.76 -10.87
C LEU A 46 -5.48 -17.10 -11.54
N PRO A 47 -4.55 -17.89 -10.99
CA PRO A 47 -4.34 -19.26 -11.42
C PRO A 47 -5.68 -20.04 -11.45
N GLN A 48 -5.98 -20.71 -12.56
CA GLN A 48 -7.26 -21.42 -12.79
C GLN A 48 -7.13 -22.94 -12.59
N GLY A 49 -5.92 -23.46 -12.40
CA GLY A 49 -5.64 -24.87 -12.12
C GLY A 49 -4.30 -25.05 -11.39
N ASP A 50 -4.01 -26.27 -10.93
CA ASP A 50 -2.76 -26.58 -10.21
C ASP A 50 -1.52 -26.31 -11.09
N GLU A 51 -1.62 -26.55 -12.40
CA GLU A 51 -0.56 -26.20 -13.35
C GLU A 51 -0.23 -24.70 -13.30
N ASP A 52 -1.23 -23.80 -13.31
CA ASP A 52 -1.00 -22.36 -13.18
C ASP A 52 -0.37 -21.99 -11.84
N TRP A 53 -0.74 -22.74 -10.79
CA TRP A 53 -0.18 -22.58 -9.45
C TRP A 53 1.26 -23.11 -9.34
N ASP A 54 1.69 -24.05 -10.16
CA ASP A 54 2.98 -24.70 -9.99
C ASP A 54 3.98 -24.34 -11.11
N ASN A 55 3.51 -23.78 -12.22
CA ASN A 55 4.31 -23.33 -13.38
C ASN A 55 5.20 -22.10 -13.11
N ASN A 56 5.10 -21.47 -11.94
CA ASN A 56 5.87 -20.28 -11.60
C ASN A 56 6.46 -20.42 -10.19
N CYS A 57 7.71 -19.98 -10.02
CA CYS A 57 8.30 -19.88 -8.68
C CYS A 57 7.49 -18.90 -7.80
N PRO A 58 7.31 -19.19 -6.50
CA PRO A 58 7.77 -20.38 -5.77
C PRO A 58 6.88 -21.60 -6.05
N SER A 59 7.49 -22.78 -6.25
CA SER A 59 6.79 -24.05 -6.48
C SER A 59 7.15 -25.14 -5.45
N THR A 60 8.18 -24.90 -4.64
CA THR A 60 8.61 -25.79 -3.55
C THR A 60 8.64 -25.07 -2.19
N PRO A 61 8.60 -25.80 -1.06
CA PRO A 61 8.79 -25.20 0.27
C PRO A 61 10.13 -24.46 0.41
N ASP A 62 11.20 -24.97 -0.22
CA ASP A 62 12.51 -24.33 -0.21
C ASP A 62 12.51 -23.01 -0.99
N ASP A 63 11.74 -22.90 -2.08
CA ASP A 63 11.57 -21.63 -2.79
C ASP A 63 10.87 -20.59 -1.90
N ILE A 64 9.82 -21.00 -1.18
CA ILE A 64 9.11 -20.14 -0.23
C ILE A 64 10.07 -19.63 0.84
N GLN A 65 10.87 -20.52 1.43
CA GLN A 65 11.81 -20.17 2.48
C GLN A 65 12.92 -19.25 1.96
N ARG A 66 13.52 -19.55 0.79
CA ARG A 66 14.54 -18.69 0.16
C ARG A 66 14.00 -17.30 -0.16
N LEU A 67 12.76 -17.21 -0.65
CA LEU A 67 12.11 -15.93 -0.93
C LEU A 67 11.85 -15.15 0.37
N ARG A 68 11.35 -15.81 1.42
CA ARG A 68 11.16 -15.22 2.75
C ARG A 68 12.48 -14.69 3.32
N ASP A 69 13.56 -15.47 3.25
CA ASP A 69 14.87 -15.08 3.77
C ASP A 69 15.42 -13.82 3.10
N ARG A 70 15.24 -13.72 1.77
CA ARG A 70 15.57 -12.51 1.01
C ARG A 70 14.68 -11.32 1.40
N LEU A 71 13.36 -11.52 1.49
CA LEU A 71 12.38 -10.48 1.86
C LEU A 71 12.45 -10.04 3.33
N THR A 72 13.18 -10.74 4.17
CA THR A 72 13.33 -10.41 5.60
C THR A 72 14.74 -10.01 5.98
N LEU A 73 15.67 -10.00 5.01
CA LEU A 73 17.11 -9.81 5.22
C LEU A 73 17.64 -10.74 6.32
N SER A 74 17.21 -12.00 6.33
CA SER A 74 17.53 -12.93 7.43
C SER A 74 19.03 -13.16 7.59
N HIS A 75 19.80 -13.00 6.51
CA HIS A 75 21.26 -13.02 6.46
C HIS A 75 21.95 -11.88 7.25
N ILE A 76 21.23 -10.82 7.63
CA ILE A 76 21.76 -9.71 8.43
C ILE A 76 21.32 -9.90 9.88
N GLU A 77 22.17 -10.54 10.70
CA GLU A 77 21.83 -10.87 12.10
C GLU A 77 21.63 -9.62 12.99
N SER A 78 22.44 -8.58 12.76
CA SER A 78 22.42 -7.31 13.51
C SER A 78 21.27 -6.37 13.13
N ARG A 79 20.34 -6.78 12.26
CA ARG A 79 19.19 -5.94 11.84
C ARG A 79 18.33 -5.43 13.01
N HIS A 80 18.32 -6.14 14.13
CA HIS A 80 17.62 -5.74 15.35
C HIS A 80 18.25 -4.51 16.05
N GLU A 81 19.51 -4.21 15.76
CA GLU A 81 20.26 -3.05 16.30
C GLU A 81 20.15 -1.81 15.40
N MET A 82 19.88 -1.98 14.11
CA MET A 82 19.77 -0.89 13.12
C MET A 82 18.66 0.10 13.45
N ASP A 83 18.84 1.41 13.31
CA ASP A 83 17.69 2.32 13.34
C ASP A 83 16.74 2.07 12.14
N TRP A 84 15.55 2.68 12.18
CA TRP A 84 14.55 2.49 11.11
C TRP A 84 15.06 2.88 9.73
N THR A 85 15.79 4.00 9.63
CA THR A 85 16.31 4.50 8.37
C THR A 85 17.35 3.54 7.79
N THR A 86 18.28 3.06 8.62
CA THR A 86 19.31 2.09 8.24
C THR A 86 18.69 0.77 7.80
N LEU A 87 17.69 0.27 8.52
CA LEU A 87 16.99 -0.97 8.17
C LEU A 87 16.25 -0.84 6.84
N LEU A 88 15.51 0.26 6.63
CA LEU A 88 14.79 0.51 5.39
C LEU A 88 15.74 0.73 4.21
N ASP A 89 16.91 1.33 4.43
CA ASP A 89 17.93 1.53 3.40
C ASP A 89 18.63 0.24 2.99
N ALA A 90 18.93 -0.63 3.96
CA ALA A 90 19.39 -1.99 3.68
C ALA A 90 18.34 -2.77 2.88
N TYR A 91 17.07 -2.66 3.27
CA TYR A 91 15.95 -3.32 2.57
C TYR A 91 15.75 -2.78 1.15
N ALA A 92 15.88 -1.46 0.96
CA ALA A 92 15.81 -0.87 -0.37
C ALA A 92 16.98 -1.32 -1.27
N SER A 93 18.17 -1.43 -0.69
CA SER A 93 19.39 -1.83 -1.42
C SER A 93 19.34 -3.27 -1.92
N SER A 94 18.58 -4.15 -1.25
CA SER A 94 18.35 -5.54 -1.70
C SER A 94 17.39 -5.64 -2.88
N ALA A 95 16.72 -4.55 -3.31
CA ALA A 95 15.79 -4.56 -4.44
C ALA A 95 16.43 -5.07 -5.74
N LYS A 96 17.74 -4.82 -5.92
CA LYS A 96 18.53 -5.30 -7.07
C LYS A 96 18.56 -6.83 -7.21
N ASP A 97 18.31 -7.54 -6.11
CA ASP A 97 18.31 -9.00 -6.07
C ASP A 97 16.94 -9.56 -6.47
N PHE A 98 15.92 -8.72 -6.72
CA PHE A 98 14.56 -9.13 -7.08
C PHE A 98 14.21 -8.69 -8.51
N GLU A 99 13.61 -9.60 -9.27
CA GLU A 99 13.19 -9.33 -10.64
C GLU A 99 11.69 -9.58 -10.84
N GLY A 100 11.10 -8.85 -11.79
CA GLY A 100 9.73 -9.03 -12.24
C GLY A 100 8.71 -9.04 -11.10
N ARG A 101 8.09 -10.20 -10.86
CA ARG A 101 6.97 -10.35 -9.92
C ARG A 101 7.43 -10.35 -8.46
N GLU A 102 8.65 -10.79 -8.18
CA GLU A 102 9.20 -10.72 -6.81
C GLU A 102 9.44 -9.26 -6.39
N LEU A 103 9.84 -8.39 -7.33
CA LEU A 103 10.02 -6.97 -7.08
C LEU A 103 8.73 -6.29 -6.61
N GLN A 104 7.56 -6.71 -7.13
CA GLN A 104 6.28 -6.22 -6.64
C GLN A 104 6.07 -6.57 -5.16
N LEU A 105 6.32 -7.82 -4.77
CA LEU A 105 6.19 -8.25 -3.37
C LEU A 105 7.21 -7.51 -2.48
N HIS A 106 8.45 -7.33 -2.96
CA HIS A 106 9.47 -6.53 -2.30
C HIS A 106 8.98 -5.09 -2.03
N SER A 107 8.44 -4.40 -3.05
CA SER A 107 7.86 -3.07 -2.90
C SER A 107 6.67 -3.05 -1.93
N MET A 108 5.84 -4.09 -1.90
CA MET A 108 4.72 -4.18 -0.95
C MET A 108 5.21 -4.27 0.50
N VAL A 109 6.21 -5.12 0.75
CA VAL A 109 6.85 -5.24 2.06
C VAL A 109 7.55 -3.94 2.45
N MET A 110 8.18 -3.22 1.50
CA MET A 110 8.76 -1.90 1.77
C MET A 110 7.72 -0.90 2.27
N VAL A 111 6.56 -0.78 1.61
CA VAL A 111 5.48 0.12 2.05
C VAL A 111 4.99 -0.28 3.43
N ALA A 112 4.88 -1.59 3.69
CA ALA A 112 4.40 -2.11 4.96
C ALA A 112 5.39 -1.83 6.10
N ALA A 113 6.68 -2.04 5.87
CA ALA A 113 7.75 -1.70 6.80
C ALA A 113 7.77 -0.19 7.09
N CYS A 114 7.63 0.65 6.06
CA CYS A 114 7.53 2.11 6.21
C CYS A 114 6.32 2.52 7.07
N HIS A 115 5.15 1.88 6.91
CA HIS A 115 3.99 2.12 7.78
C HIS A 115 4.27 1.80 9.24
N VAL A 116 4.90 0.64 9.49
CA VAL A 116 5.26 0.21 10.85
C VAL A 116 6.26 1.19 11.45
N ALA A 117 7.32 1.55 10.73
CA ALA A 117 8.33 2.51 11.17
C ALA A 117 7.72 3.89 11.50
N TYR A 118 6.83 4.41 10.63
CA TYR A 118 6.12 5.67 10.86
C TYR A 118 5.29 5.66 12.15
N ASN A 119 4.61 4.55 12.44
CA ASN A 119 3.86 4.41 13.69
C ASN A 119 4.74 4.25 14.94
N HIS A 120 6.05 4.02 14.76
CA HIS A 120 7.02 3.79 15.82
C HIS A 120 8.19 4.80 15.78
N GLY A 121 7.92 6.03 15.32
CA GLY A 121 8.80 7.18 15.52
C GLY A 121 9.52 7.70 14.27
N LEU A 122 9.43 7.02 13.13
CA LEU A 122 9.97 7.56 11.86
C LEU A 122 9.11 8.74 11.40
N SER A 123 9.73 9.83 10.92
CA SER A 123 8.97 10.96 10.41
C SER A 123 8.26 10.62 9.09
N ARG A 124 7.24 11.42 8.74
CA ARG A 124 6.51 11.24 7.48
C ARG A 124 7.42 11.43 6.27
N ASP A 125 8.37 12.37 6.34
CA ASP A 125 9.24 12.69 5.21
C ASP A 125 10.28 11.58 5.00
N GLU A 126 10.90 11.08 6.06
CA GLU A 126 11.78 9.91 6.00
C GLU A 126 11.05 8.66 5.49
N MET A 127 9.82 8.42 5.95
CA MET A 127 8.98 7.34 5.45
C MET A 127 8.75 7.45 3.93
N LEU A 128 8.40 8.64 3.43
CA LEU A 128 8.17 8.84 2.00
C LEU A 128 9.46 8.73 1.18
N GLN A 129 10.58 9.23 1.70
CA GLN A 129 11.91 9.09 1.08
C GLN A 129 12.32 7.62 0.98
N ALA A 130 12.13 6.83 2.06
CA ALA A 130 12.39 5.41 2.05
C ALA A 130 11.50 4.70 1.01
N MET A 131 10.19 4.94 1.01
CA MET A 131 9.27 4.36 0.02
C MET A 131 9.69 4.66 -1.43
N ALA A 132 10.18 5.87 -1.70
CA ALA A 132 10.62 6.29 -3.03
C ALA A 132 11.83 5.48 -3.56
N LYS A 133 12.61 4.84 -2.68
CA LYS A 133 13.74 3.98 -3.08
C LYS A 133 13.29 2.67 -3.76
N CYS A 134 12.05 2.24 -3.53
CA CYS A 134 11.51 0.98 -4.11
C CYS A 134 10.27 1.19 -4.98
N ILE A 135 9.76 2.42 -5.10
CA ILE A 135 8.56 2.73 -5.87
C ILE A 135 8.84 3.89 -6.80
N ASN A 136 8.80 3.59 -8.10
CA ASN A 136 8.88 4.60 -9.14
C ASN A 136 7.59 5.43 -9.18
N GLY A 137 7.73 6.76 -9.04
CA GLY A 137 6.64 7.71 -9.18
C GLY A 137 6.77 8.91 -8.26
N GLY A 138 5.89 9.91 -8.46
CA GLY A 138 5.82 11.09 -7.60
C GLY A 138 5.10 10.84 -6.27
N SER A 139 5.00 11.90 -5.48
CA SER A 139 4.35 11.91 -4.16
C SER A 139 2.93 11.32 -4.16
N ASP A 140 2.15 11.57 -5.21
CA ASP A 140 0.80 11.02 -5.38
C ASP A 140 0.80 9.49 -5.56
N THR A 141 1.77 8.94 -6.28
CA THR A 141 1.93 7.49 -6.44
C THR A 141 2.26 6.87 -5.09
N LEU A 142 3.23 7.42 -4.36
CA LEU A 142 3.62 6.95 -3.03
C LEU A 142 2.43 6.98 -2.08
N ARG A 143 1.72 8.10 -2.03
CA ARG A 143 0.49 8.27 -1.24
C ARG A 143 -0.55 7.21 -1.61
N SER A 144 -0.77 6.99 -2.89
CA SER A 144 -1.77 6.05 -3.39
C SER A 144 -1.43 4.59 -3.01
N LYS A 145 -0.16 4.17 -3.15
CA LYS A 145 0.29 2.84 -2.75
C LYS A 145 0.19 2.64 -1.23
N ARG A 146 0.56 3.66 -0.45
CA ARG A 146 0.40 3.73 1.01
C ARG A 146 -1.04 3.44 1.46
N PHE A 147 -2.02 4.09 0.82
CA PHE A 147 -3.43 3.89 1.16
C PHE A 147 -4.02 2.57 0.62
N ALA A 148 -3.46 2.03 -0.46
CA ALA A 148 -3.90 0.77 -1.04
C ALA A 148 -3.42 -0.45 -0.25
N LEU A 149 -2.22 -0.39 0.34
CA LEU A 149 -1.59 -1.54 0.98
C LEU A 149 -2.48 -2.22 2.05
N PRO A 150 -3.10 -1.52 3.02
CA PRO A 150 -3.98 -2.18 3.99
C PRO A 150 -5.11 -2.96 3.34
N LYS A 151 -5.66 -2.47 2.23
CA LYS A 151 -6.70 -3.19 1.48
C LYS A 151 -6.13 -4.39 0.75
N CYS A 152 -4.93 -4.28 0.17
CA CYS A 152 -4.23 -5.42 -0.42
C CYS A 152 -4.02 -6.55 0.59
N ILE A 153 -3.64 -6.22 1.83
CA ILE A 153 -3.49 -7.21 2.91
C ILE A 153 -4.85 -7.86 3.23
N GLN A 154 -5.91 -7.06 3.41
CA GLN A 154 -7.25 -7.58 3.66
C GLN A 154 -7.79 -8.47 2.53
N ILE A 155 -7.52 -8.11 1.26
CA ILE A 155 -7.88 -8.92 0.10
C ILE A 155 -7.16 -10.27 0.14
N GLY A 156 -5.86 -10.27 0.47
CA GLY A 156 -5.08 -11.50 0.65
C GLY A 156 -5.64 -12.38 1.76
N ASP A 157 -5.94 -11.80 2.92
CA ASP A 157 -6.51 -12.53 4.07
C ASP A 157 -7.92 -13.09 3.76
N GLU A 158 -8.76 -12.32 3.08
CA GLU A 158 -10.09 -12.78 2.64
C GLU A 158 -10.01 -13.92 1.61
N LEU A 159 -9.07 -13.83 0.67
CA LEU A 159 -8.85 -14.90 -0.31
C LEU A 159 -8.22 -16.14 0.33
N ALA A 160 -7.41 -15.99 1.38
CA ALA A 160 -6.82 -17.13 2.10
C ALA A 160 -7.90 -18.00 2.78
N ASN A 161 -9.01 -17.40 3.22
CA ASN A 161 -10.15 -18.14 3.77
C ASN A 161 -10.82 -19.08 2.75
N VAL A 162 -10.61 -18.85 1.45
CA VAL A 162 -11.27 -19.61 0.38
C VAL A 162 -10.28 -20.44 -0.43
N LEU A 163 -9.12 -19.88 -0.76
CA LEU A 163 -8.06 -20.52 -1.57
C LEU A 163 -7.00 -21.23 -0.70
N GLY A 164 -7.07 -21.09 0.63
CA GLY A 164 -6.01 -21.51 1.54
C GLY A 164 -4.81 -20.56 1.55
N VAL A 165 -3.78 -20.93 2.31
CA VAL A 165 -2.60 -20.09 2.56
C VAL A 165 -1.82 -19.69 1.29
N ARG A 166 -1.99 -20.43 0.20
CA ARG A 166 -1.40 -20.09 -1.11
C ARG A 166 -1.95 -18.79 -1.71
N ALA A 167 -3.05 -18.25 -1.19
CA ALA A 167 -3.51 -16.89 -1.52
C ALA A 167 -2.44 -15.80 -1.26
N TYR A 168 -1.50 -16.04 -0.35
CA TYR A 168 -0.41 -15.08 -0.08
C TYR A 168 0.65 -15.05 -1.19
N GLU A 169 0.64 -16.01 -2.13
CA GLU A 169 1.46 -15.97 -3.35
C GLU A 169 0.86 -15.06 -4.42
N LEU A 170 -0.40 -14.61 -4.31
CA LEU A 170 -1.08 -13.85 -5.38
C LEU A 170 -0.32 -12.60 -5.87
N PRO A 171 0.38 -11.82 -5.03
CA PRO A 171 1.24 -10.75 -5.51
C PRO A 171 2.31 -11.21 -6.51
N LEU A 172 2.72 -12.49 -6.46
CA LEU A 172 3.67 -13.12 -7.36
C LEU A 172 3.01 -13.72 -8.62
N ARG A 173 1.68 -13.90 -8.63
CA ARG A 173 0.97 -14.64 -9.69
C ARG A 173 0.12 -13.78 -10.62
N VAL A 174 -0.48 -12.70 -10.12
CA VAL A 174 -1.50 -11.93 -10.86
C VAL A 174 -0.90 -10.92 -11.87
N CYS A 175 0.42 -10.96 -12.09
CA CYS A 175 1.11 -10.09 -13.03
C CYS A 175 1.43 -10.82 -14.34
N SER A 176 0.60 -10.58 -15.37
CA SER A 176 0.96 -10.89 -16.76
C SER A 176 1.88 -9.83 -17.40
N ASN A 177 2.08 -8.68 -16.73
CA ASN A 177 3.02 -7.64 -17.15
C ASN A 177 3.85 -7.14 -15.95
N PRO A 178 5.17 -7.38 -15.90
CA PRO A 178 6.04 -6.97 -14.79
C PRO A 178 6.16 -5.45 -14.63
N ALA A 179 5.79 -4.64 -15.63
CA ALA A 179 5.78 -3.18 -15.51
C ALA A 179 4.54 -2.63 -14.76
N VAL A 180 3.52 -3.46 -14.54
CA VAL A 180 2.29 -3.05 -13.86
C VAL A 180 2.25 -3.71 -12.49
N ASN A 181 2.34 -2.89 -11.44
CA ASN A 181 2.08 -3.27 -10.04
C ASN A 181 0.60 -3.65 -9.83
N SER A 182 0.16 -4.74 -10.46
CA SER A 182 -1.24 -5.09 -10.72
C SER A 182 -2.02 -5.35 -9.43
N TYR A 183 -1.37 -5.92 -8.42
CA TYR A 183 -1.99 -6.19 -7.13
C TYR A 183 -2.21 -4.91 -6.33
N PHE A 184 -1.26 -3.97 -6.36
CA PHE A 184 -1.48 -2.64 -5.81
C PHE A 184 -2.59 -1.89 -6.56
N THR A 185 -2.61 -1.96 -7.88
CA THR A 185 -3.67 -1.32 -8.69
C THR A 185 -5.04 -1.89 -8.36
N PHE A 186 -5.11 -3.19 -8.05
CA PHE A 186 -6.31 -3.80 -7.50
C PHE A 186 -6.69 -3.16 -6.16
N GLY A 187 -5.81 -3.14 -5.17
CA GLY A 187 -6.10 -2.49 -3.88
C GLY A 187 -6.47 -1.01 -3.96
N GLN A 188 -5.89 -0.26 -4.91
CA GLN A 188 -6.19 1.17 -5.11
C GLN A 188 -7.66 1.42 -5.45
N HIS A 189 -8.25 0.56 -6.29
CA HIS A 189 -9.65 0.69 -6.73
C HIS A 189 -10.63 -0.13 -5.88
N PHE A 190 -10.14 -0.96 -4.97
CA PHE A 190 -10.96 -1.77 -4.10
C PHE A 190 -11.64 -0.91 -3.01
N THR A 191 -12.94 -1.13 -2.83
CA THR A 191 -13.77 -0.47 -1.80
C THR A 191 -14.33 -1.53 -0.84
N SER A 192 -14.85 -1.13 0.32
CA SER A 192 -15.42 -2.08 1.29
C SER A 192 -16.57 -2.91 0.70
N GLU A 193 -17.39 -2.31 -0.16
CA GLU A 193 -18.50 -2.97 -0.87
C GLU A 193 -18.01 -4.09 -1.80
N CYS A 194 -16.76 -4.00 -2.28
CA CYS A 194 -16.16 -5.02 -3.13
C CYS A 194 -15.91 -6.35 -2.39
N PHE A 195 -15.85 -6.39 -1.05
CA PHE A 195 -15.58 -7.62 -0.31
C PHE A 195 -16.71 -8.65 -0.45
N ALA A 196 -17.98 -8.22 -0.47
CA ALA A 196 -19.10 -9.14 -0.69
C ALA A 196 -18.99 -9.81 -2.07
N LEU A 197 -18.71 -9.01 -3.10
CA LEU A 197 -18.49 -9.48 -4.47
C LEU A 197 -17.26 -10.40 -4.56
N LEU A 198 -16.16 -10.06 -3.88
CA LEU A 198 -14.95 -10.87 -3.87
C LEU A 198 -15.22 -12.26 -3.29
N ARG A 199 -15.99 -12.36 -2.20
CA ARG A 199 -16.37 -13.64 -1.59
C ARG A 199 -17.29 -14.48 -2.49
N GLU A 200 -18.24 -13.83 -3.17
CA GLU A 200 -19.10 -14.50 -4.16
C GLU A 200 -18.25 -15.12 -5.29
N GLU A 201 -17.35 -14.34 -5.87
CA GLU A 201 -16.53 -14.80 -7.00
C GLU A 201 -15.39 -15.74 -6.58
N SER A 202 -14.87 -15.64 -5.36
CA SER A 202 -13.82 -16.54 -4.88
C SER A 202 -14.35 -17.92 -4.50
N ALA A 203 -15.63 -18.05 -4.16
CA ALA A 203 -16.24 -19.33 -3.80
C ALA A 203 -16.14 -20.39 -4.92
N ILE A 204 -16.06 -19.95 -6.17
CA ILE A 204 -15.93 -20.81 -7.36
C ILE A 204 -14.50 -20.86 -7.92
N ALA A 205 -13.55 -20.17 -7.29
CA ALA A 205 -12.17 -20.14 -7.76
C ALA A 205 -11.45 -21.46 -7.43
N HIS A 206 -10.52 -21.85 -8.30
CA HIS A 206 -9.72 -23.06 -8.12
C HIS A 206 -8.88 -22.98 -6.84
N ARG A 207 -8.97 -24.02 -6.01
CA ARG A 207 -8.17 -24.15 -4.79
C ARG A 207 -6.95 -25.00 -5.11
N PRO A 208 -5.73 -24.51 -4.90
CA PRO A 208 -4.53 -25.28 -5.18
C PRO A 208 -4.46 -26.53 -4.30
N SER A 209 -4.18 -27.68 -4.92
CA SER A 209 -4.11 -28.97 -4.23
C SER A 209 -2.77 -29.19 -3.53
N THR A 210 -1.68 -28.65 -4.10
CA THR A 210 -0.31 -28.78 -3.56
C THR A 210 -0.15 -27.88 -2.33
N PRO A 211 0.09 -28.43 -1.12
CA PRO A 211 0.30 -27.62 0.07
C PRO A 211 1.72 -27.01 0.05
N LEU A 212 1.80 -25.69 0.18
CA LEU A 212 3.04 -24.94 0.39
C LEU A 212 2.90 -24.05 1.64
N PRO A 213 3.98 -23.79 2.39
CA PRO A 213 3.98 -22.97 3.60
C PRO A 213 3.85 -21.46 3.30
N SER A 214 2.89 -21.09 2.46
CA SER A 214 2.75 -19.76 1.87
C SER A 214 2.28 -18.70 2.85
N GLU A 215 1.82 -19.09 4.06
CA GLU A 215 1.62 -18.19 5.19
C GLU A 215 2.89 -17.42 5.59
N ALA A 216 4.07 -17.97 5.26
CA ALA A 216 5.35 -17.30 5.42
C ALA A 216 5.48 -16.04 4.53
N LEU A 217 4.74 -15.97 3.42
CA LEU A 217 4.73 -14.82 2.49
C LEU A 217 3.65 -13.78 2.84
N ARG A 218 2.87 -13.99 3.90
CA ARG A 218 1.91 -13.00 4.37
C ARG A 218 2.65 -11.72 4.79
N ILE A 219 2.28 -10.58 4.20
CA ILE A 219 3.02 -9.30 4.34
C ILE A 219 3.25 -8.90 5.82
N PRO A 220 2.25 -8.91 6.72
CA PRO A 220 2.50 -8.66 8.14
C PRO A 220 3.52 -9.62 8.78
N SER A 221 3.55 -10.90 8.39
CA SER A 221 4.54 -11.87 8.87
C SER A 221 5.95 -11.50 8.38
N LEU A 222 6.09 -11.17 7.10
CA LEU A 222 7.35 -10.72 6.51
C LEU A 222 7.89 -9.46 7.21
N VAL A 223 7.02 -8.48 7.46
CA VAL A 223 7.42 -7.24 8.16
C VAL A 223 7.82 -7.52 9.61
N PHE A 224 7.11 -8.42 10.30
CA PHE A 224 7.46 -8.82 11.66
C PHE A 224 8.87 -9.44 11.72
N ASP A 225 9.16 -10.36 10.79
CA ASP A 225 10.47 -11.02 10.73
C ASP A 225 11.59 -10.04 10.31
N LEU A 226 11.32 -9.15 9.35
CA LEU A 226 12.23 -8.06 8.94
C LEU A 226 12.58 -7.14 10.12
N CYS A 227 11.59 -6.80 10.95
CA CYS A 227 11.80 -5.96 12.13
C CYS A 227 12.60 -6.65 13.24
N ASN A 228 12.73 -7.99 13.21
CA ASN A 228 13.58 -8.79 14.09
C ASN A 228 13.54 -8.39 15.58
N GLY A 229 12.34 -8.30 16.15
CA GLY A 229 12.16 -8.00 17.57
C GLY A 229 12.02 -6.51 17.93
N LYS A 230 12.18 -5.58 16.98
CA LYS A 230 11.93 -4.13 17.21
C LYS A 230 10.48 -3.81 17.57
N VAL A 231 9.55 -4.60 17.04
CA VAL A 231 8.12 -4.45 17.27
C VAL A 231 7.48 -5.83 17.46
N SER A 232 6.46 -5.88 18.32
CA SER A 232 5.67 -7.10 18.49
C SER A 232 4.79 -7.36 17.26
N ARG A 233 4.44 -8.63 17.03
CA ARG A 233 3.49 -9.02 15.97
C ARG A 233 2.17 -8.23 16.06
N LYS A 234 1.66 -8.01 17.28
CA LYS A 234 0.44 -7.23 17.52
C LYS A 234 0.57 -5.77 17.06
N GLN A 235 1.75 -5.16 17.24
CA GLN A 235 2.02 -3.80 16.77
C GLN A 235 2.09 -3.71 15.24
N VAL A 236 2.66 -4.73 14.58
CA VAL A 236 2.69 -4.83 13.11
C VAL A 236 1.26 -4.95 12.57
N GLU A 237 0.47 -5.90 13.07
CA GLU A 237 -0.93 -6.08 12.65
C GLU A 237 -1.74 -4.79 12.85
N LYS A 238 -1.62 -4.16 14.02
CA LYS A 238 -2.31 -2.89 14.30
C LYS A 238 -1.90 -1.81 13.31
N SER A 239 -0.62 -1.70 12.99
CA SER A 239 -0.10 -0.67 12.07
C SER A 239 -0.60 -0.85 10.64
N LEU A 240 -0.83 -2.10 10.23
CA LEU A 240 -1.21 -2.45 8.86
C LEU A 240 -2.73 -2.59 8.67
N THR A 241 -3.50 -2.78 9.74
CA THR A 241 -4.97 -2.91 9.69
C THR A 241 -5.71 -1.61 10.09
N THR A 242 -5.08 -0.72 10.86
CA THR A 242 -5.72 0.52 11.32
C THR A 242 -5.67 1.60 10.24
N ASN A 243 -6.61 1.58 9.30
CA ASN A 243 -6.83 2.70 8.36
C ASN A 243 -8.22 3.35 8.50
N THR A 244 -8.87 3.21 9.65
CA THR A 244 -10.24 3.69 9.87
C THR A 244 -10.40 4.85 10.87
N ALA A 245 -9.33 5.48 11.39
CA ALA A 245 -9.50 6.47 12.47
C ALA A 245 -8.51 7.65 12.52
N ARG A 246 -8.14 8.24 11.38
CA ARG A 246 -7.61 9.63 11.36
C ARG A 246 -8.25 10.44 10.24
N THR A 247 -9.55 10.69 10.39
CA THR A 247 -10.28 11.74 9.64
C THR A 247 -11.04 12.67 10.58
N ILE A 248 -10.62 12.78 11.85
CA ILE A 248 -11.13 13.77 12.78
C ILE A 248 -9.95 14.37 13.53
N ALA A 249 -9.41 15.46 12.99
CA ALA A 249 -8.68 16.53 13.69
C ALA A 249 -8.06 17.45 12.62
N GLY A 250 -8.94 18.19 11.94
CA GLY A 250 -8.59 19.28 11.04
C GLY A 250 -9.66 20.36 11.18
N GLY A 251 -9.86 20.80 12.43
CA GLY A 251 -10.69 21.96 12.72
C GLY A 251 -9.95 23.23 12.32
N SER A 252 -10.62 24.07 11.54
CA SER A 252 -10.45 25.52 11.35
C SER A 252 -11.34 25.89 10.15
N GLY A 253 -12.37 26.72 10.20
CA GLY A 253 -12.98 27.52 11.25
C GLY A 253 -14.13 28.31 10.60
N SER A 254 -14.99 28.92 11.40
CA SER A 254 -15.76 30.09 10.97
C SER A 254 -15.95 30.98 12.18
N GLY A 255 -15.16 32.05 12.23
CA GLY A 255 -15.30 33.11 13.20
C GLY A 255 -16.63 33.85 13.00
N SER A 256 -17.21 34.26 14.11
CA SER A 256 -18.17 35.35 14.17
C SER A 256 -17.51 36.44 15.01
N ALA A 257 -17.46 37.63 14.44
CA ALA A 257 -16.78 38.82 14.95
C ALA A 257 -17.41 39.34 16.27
N PRO A 258 -16.73 40.27 16.96
CA PRO A 258 -17.06 40.68 18.32
C PRO A 258 -18.08 41.80 18.33
N ASP A 259 -18.98 41.81 19.32
CA ASP A 259 -19.72 43.02 19.69
C ASP A 259 -19.58 43.29 21.18
N THR A 260 -19.20 44.53 21.42
CA THR A 260 -18.97 45.23 22.67
C THR A 260 -20.23 45.36 23.53
N SER A 261 -20.12 45.21 24.85
CA SER A 261 -20.72 46.13 25.83
C SER A 261 -20.28 45.78 27.24
N ALA A 262 -19.91 46.84 27.96
CA ALA A 262 -19.63 46.93 29.39
C ALA A 262 -20.59 46.14 30.29
N ASP A 263 -20.06 45.57 31.38
CA ASP A 263 -20.37 46.16 32.68
C ASP A 263 -19.40 45.73 33.79
N HIS A 264 -19.10 46.72 34.63
CA HIS A 264 -18.47 46.62 35.94
C HIS A 264 -19.25 45.65 36.85
N ASP A 265 -18.58 44.86 37.70
CA ASP A 265 -18.30 45.27 39.10
C ASP A 265 -17.97 44.09 40.03
N MET A 266 -17.09 44.40 40.98
CA MET A 266 -17.03 43.94 42.37
C MET A 266 -16.66 42.49 42.76
N ILE A 267 -15.42 42.43 43.24
CA ILE A 267 -14.89 41.71 44.42
C ILE A 267 -15.89 41.61 45.61
N PHE A 268 -15.96 40.45 46.27
CA PHE A 268 -16.08 40.23 47.74
C PHE A 268 -15.90 38.72 48.02
N ILE A 269 -14.77 38.20 48.53
CA ILE A 269 -14.30 38.06 49.94
C ILE A 269 -15.27 37.33 50.92
N MET A 270 -14.78 36.17 51.39
CA MET A 270 -14.97 35.44 52.67
C MET A 270 -16.38 35.10 53.19
N LYS A 271 -16.64 33.79 53.34
CA LYS A 271 -16.40 33.03 54.58
C LYS A 271 -16.41 31.53 54.31
#